data_AF-A0A813FFM2-F1
#
_entry.id   AF-A0A813FFM2-F1
#
_cell.length_a   1.000
_cell.length_b   1.000
_cell.length_c   1.000
_cell.angle_alpha   90.00
_cell.angle_beta   90.00
_cell.angle_gamma   90.00
#
_symmetry.space_group_name_H-M   'P 1'
#
loop_
_entity.id
_entity.type
_entity.pdbx_description
1 polymer ?
#
loop_
_entity_poly.entity_id
_entity_poly.type
_entity_poly.pdbx_seq_one_letter_code
_entity_poly.pdbx_strand_id
1 'polypeptide(L)'
;MALATDAAVKPTASGLRTGCCVQVIGQENEASSRRLLGQLQKVDSKVLLLNGQTVFVEVARVQAPKDLRKPIEGGDEASFDMLLGPQTSDAVLAEEMSACLFEKGFCVLKVCQSLTDTARAVEVLHALGEDGTLGRLPEEVEEGYLGSCGRGKVMWLDPDKLETVHHQVLRACDQNLSYLASVLQPCSSDALGAAIDERTPALVSLSFDSDEEEDYPQPVADDKLLGDFLGTWRRGLVRVIHFL
;
A
#
# COMPACT_ATOMS: atom_id res chain seq x y z
N MET A 1 12.90 36.73 -4.31
CA MET A 1 14.25 36.19 -4.60
C MET A 1 14.96 36.01 -3.27
N ALA A 2 14.76 34.86 -2.63
CA ALA A 2 15.43 34.49 -1.39
C ALA A 2 16.29 33.26 -1.69
N LEU A 3 17.58 33.38 -1.45
CA LEU A 3 18.59 32.34 -1.71
C LEU A 3 18.31 31.14 -0.81
N ALA A 4 18.18 29.97 -1.43
CA ALA A 4 18.03 28.69 -0.73
C ALA A 4 19.28 28.42 0.09
N THR A 5 19.04 28.25 1.39
CA THR A 5 19.99 27.91 2.44
C THR A 5 20.58 26.52 2.22
N ASP A 6 21.92 26.48 2.25
CA ASP A 6 22.81 25.39 2.66
C ASP A 6 22.16 23.99 2.75
N ALA A 7 22.35 23.18 1.70
CA ALA A 7 21.98 21.77 1.71
C ALA A 7 22.91 21.02 2.65
N ALA A 8 22.57 21.01 3.95
CA ALA A 8 23.29 20.26 4.97
C ALA A 8 23.50 18.82 4.49
N VAL A 9 24.77 18.42 4.32
CA VAL A 9 25.15 17.08 3.90
C VAL A 9 24.60 16.10 4.94
N LYS A 10 23.51 15.41 4.60
CA LYS A 10 22.90 14.42 5.47
C LYS A 10 23.94 13.32 5.77
N PRO A 11 24.14 12.92 7.03
CA PRO A 11 25.12 11.91 7.38
C PRO A 11 24.79 10.60 6.65
N THR A 12 25.83 9.91 6.19
CA THR A 12 25.72 8.62 5.50
C THR A 12 26.40 7.52 6.31
N ALA A 13 25.76 6.35 6.38
CA ALA A 13 26.34 5.14 6.94
C ALA A 13 26.82 4.27 5.77
N SER A 14 28.13 4.10 5.59
CA SER A 14 28.68 3.34 4.45
C SER A 14 28.16 3.84 3.08
N GLY A 15 27.93 5.14 2.93
CA GLY A 15 27.36 5.74 1.73
C GLY A 15 25.82 5.66 1.61
N LEU A 16 25.14 4.99 2.54
CA LEU A 16 23.68 4.87 2.59
C LEU A 16 23.06 6.05 3.33
N ARG A 17 21.92 6.53 2.82
CA ARG A 17 21.16 7.65 3.39
C ARG A 17 19.99 7.14 4.22
N THR A 18 19.62 7.87 5.26
CA THR A 18 18.36 7.59 5.99
C THR A 18 17.18 7.64 5.01
N GLY A 19 16.24 6.70 5.14
CA GLY A 19 15.08 6.54 4.27
C GLY A 19 15.30 5.56 3.12
N CYS A 20 16.54 5.15 2.80
CA CYS A 20 16.79 4.21 1.70
C CYS A 20 16.43 2.77 2.08
N CYS A 21 16.09 1.97 1.05
CA CYS A 21 15.98 0.52 1.18
C CYS A 21 17.36 -0.07 1.45
N VAL A 22 17.45 -0.95 2.44
CA VAL A 22 18.67 -1.63 2.84
C VAL A 22 18.40 -3.11 3.05
N GLN A 23 19.47 -3.89 2.91
CA GLN A 23 19.50 -5.30 3.23
C GLN A 23 20.38 -5.52 4.46
N VAL A 24 19.85 -6.22 5.45
CA VAL A 24 20.61 -6.68 6.62
C VAL A 24 21.17 -8.07 6.35
N ILE A 25 22.48 -8.21 6.54
CA ILE A 25 23.20 -9.48 6.40
C ILE A 25 23.16 -10.23 7.74
N GLY A 26 22.53 -11.41 7.76
CA GLY A 26 22.49 -12.30 8.92
C GLY A 26 23.81 -13.04 9.15
N GLN A 27 24.02 -13.60 10.34
CA GLN A 27 25.10 -14.59 10.55
C GLN A 27 24.71 -15.90 9.88
N GLU A 28 25.66 -16.53 9.19
CA GLU A 28 25.49 -17.71 8.31
C GLU A 28 24.95 -18.99 9.00
N ASN A 29 24.59 -18.95 10.29
CA ASN A 29 24.28 -20.15 11.08
C ASN A 29 22.80 -20.50 11.22
N GLU A 30 21.87 -19.71 10.67
CA GLU A 30 20.49 -20.17 10.52
C GLU A 30 20.27 -20.63 9.08
N ALA A 31 19.85 -21.88 8.90
CA ALA A 31 19.60 -22.57 7.63
C ALA A 31 18.48 -21.95 6.76
N SER A 32 18.16 -20.69 7.02
CA SER A 32 17.33 -19.80 6.24
C SER A 32 18.01 -18.44 6.28
N SER A 33 19.04 -18.25 5.43
CA SER A 33 19.71 -16.96 5.18
C SER A 33 18.73 -15.96 4.54
N ARG A 34 17.62 -15.68 5.22
CA ARG A 34 16.60 -14.73 4.79
C ARG A 34 17.24 -13.36 4.88
N ARG A 35 17.55 -12.84 3.70
CA ARG A 35 17.97 -11.46 3.51
C ARG A 35 16.84 -10.56 4.00
N LEU A 36 17.04 -9.91 5.15
CA LEU A 36 16.02 -9.05 5.72
C LEU A 36 16.11 -7.68 5.05
N LEU A 37 15.08 -7.33 4.30
CA LEU A 37 14.93 -6.01 3.70
C LEU A 37 14.27 -5.06 4.72
N GLY A 38 14.62 -3.78 4.63
CA GLY A 38 14.03 -2.75 5.47
C GLY A 38 14.46 -1.34 5.06
N GLN A 39 14.01 -0.36 5.83
CA GLN A 39 14.35 1.04 5.67
C GLN A 39 15.36 1.46 6.73
N LEU A 40 16.46 2.09 6.31
CA LEU A 40 17.41 2.69 7.26
C LEU A 40 16.76 3.90 7.94
N GLN A 41 16.50 3.82 9.24
CA GLN A 41 15.87 4.90 10.00
C GLN A 41 16.88 5.88 10.62
N LYS A 42 18.07 5.38 10.96
CA LYS A 42 19.14 6.19 11.53
C LYS A 42 20.47 5.64 11.07
N VAL A 43 21.40 6.53 10.76
CA VAL A 43 22.80 6.22 10.38
C VAL A 43 23.47 5.32 11.42
N ASP A 44 23.12 5.48 12.70
CA ASP A 44 23.59 4.62 13.80
C ASP A 44 22.81 3.29 13.83
N SER A 45 22.74 2.55 12.72
CA SER A 45 22.38 1.13 12.75
C SER A 45 20.92 0.77 13.03
N LYS A 46 19.98 1.73 12.98
CA LYS A 46 18.55 1.44 13.20
C LYS A 46 17.84 1.17 11.88
N VAL A 47 17.33 -0.05 11.68
CA VAL A 47 16.61 -0.47 10.46
C VAL A 47 15.19 -0.90 10.81
N LEU A 48 14.21 -0.39 10.08
CA LEU A 48 12.82 -0.86 10.13
C LEU A 48 12.61 -1.91 9.04
N LEU A 49 12.44 -3.16 9.43
CA LEU A 49 12.21 -4.27 8.52
C LEU A 49 10.83 -4.21 7.88
N LEU A 50 10.65 -4.96 6.78
CA LEU A 50 9.37 -5.07 6.08
C LEU A 50 8.21 -5.56 6.96
N ASN A 51 8.52 -6.36 7.99
CA ASN A 51 7.55 -6.89 8.95
C ASN A 51 7.19 -5.89 10.07
N GLY A 52 7.63 -4.63 9.95
CA GLY A 52 7.41 -3.56 10.92
C GLY A 52 8.30 -3.61 12.16
N GLN A 53 9.16 -4.62 12.30
CA GLN A 53 10.10 -4.71 13.43
C GLN A 53 11.28 -3.77 13.22
N THR A 54 11.65 -3.06 14.28
CA THR A 54 12.88 -2.28 14.32
C THR A 54 14.01 -3.13 14.87
N VAL A 55 15.13 -3.20 14.15
CA VAL A 55 16.35 -3.87 14.59
C VAL A 55 17.52 -2.89 14.67
N PHE A 56 18.43 -3.15 15.60
CA PHE A 56 19.70 -2.44 15.73
C PHE A 56 20.82 -3.35 15.27
N VAL A 57 21.50 -2.99 14.18
CA VAL A 57 22.44 -3.87 13.47
C VAL A 57 23.71 -3.11 13.10
N GLU A 58 24.88 -3.66 13.41
CA GLU A 58 26.17 -3.04 13.08
C GLU A 58 26.21 -2.50 11.64
N VAL A 59 26.74 -1.29 11.44
CA VAL A 59 26.77 -0.63 10.12
C VAL A 59 27.41 -1.52 9.04
N ALA A 60 28.39 -2.34 9.41
CA ALA A 60 29.04 -3.31 8.51
C ALA A 60 28.10 -4.41 7.98
N ARG A 61 26.95 -4.63 8.62
CA ARG A 61 25.92 -5.61 8.22
C ARG A 61 24.79 -4.99 7.41
N VAL A 62 24.83 -3.68 7.16
CA VAL A 62 23.83 -2.97 6.37
C VAL A 62 24.43 -2.64 5.01
N GLN A 63 23.79 -3.10 3.94
CA GLN A 63 24.22 -2.83 2.57
C GLN A 63 23.04 -2.46 1.68
N ALA A 64 23.32 -1.87 0.51
CA ALA A 64 22.32 -1.74 -0.54
C ALA A 64 21.89 -3.14 -1.03
N PRO A 65 20.59 -3.38 -1.30
CA PRO A 65 20.13 -4.63 -1.90
C PRO A 65 20.79 -4.84 -3.28
N LYS A 66 21.40 -6.00 -3.52
CA LYS A 66 22.12 -6.28 -4.79
C LYS A 66 21.23 -6.87 -5.90
N ASP A 67 20.20 -7.60 -5.50
CA ASP A 67 19.38 -8.41 -6.42
C ASP A 67 17.93 -7.89 -6.52
N LEU A 68 17.66 -6.67 -6.04
CA LEU A 68 16.34 -6.07 -6.14
C LEU A 68 16.16 -5.46 -7.53
N ARG A 69 15.27 -6.03 -8.33
CA ARG A 69 14.88 -5.52 -9.65
C ARG A 69 13.48 -4.91 -9.57
N LYS A 70 13.19 -3.95 -10.45
CA LYS A 70 11.86 -3.36 -10.56
C LYS A 70 10.89 -4.32 -11.28
N PRO A 71 9.58 -4.22 -11.02
CA PRO A 71 8.57 -4.91 -11.83
C PRO A 71 8.77 -4.62 -13.32
N ILE A 72 8.61 -5.64 -14.18
CA ILE A 72 8.80 -5.59 -15.65
C ILE A 72 10.28 -5.45 -16.09
N GLU A 73 11.21 -5.09 -15.20
CA GLU A 73 12.66 -5.05 -15.46
C GLU A 73 13.38 -6.33 -15.03
N GLY A 74 12.71 -7.47 -15.20
CA GLY A 74 13.21 -8.78 -14.77
C GLY A 74 13.11 -9.03 -13.26
N GLY A 75 12.29 -8.25 -12.55
CA GLY A 75 11.83 -8.57 -11.19
C GLY A 75 10.82 -9.72 -11.15
N ASP A 76 10.71 -10.35 -9.99
CA ASP A 76 9.73 -11.38 -9.63
C ASP A 76 8.49 -10.78 -8.94
N GLU A 77 7.61 -11.64 -8.43
CA GLU A 77 6.40 -11.24 -7.68
C GLU A 77 6.69 -10.46 -6.39
N ALA A 78 7.91 -10.58 -5.84
CA ALA A 78 8.33 -9.86 -4.65
C ALA A 78 8.95 -8.49 -4.97
N SER A 79 9.09 -8.16 -6.25
CA SER A 79 9.70 -6.92 -6.72
C SER A 79 8.78 -5.71 -6.53
N PHE A 80 9.38 -4.55 -6.27
CA PHE A 80 8.67 -3.31 -6.01
C PHE A 80 9.47 -2.12 -6.53
N ASP A 81 8.80 -1.00 -6.78
CA ASP A 81 9.43 0.23 -7.25
C ASP A 81 10.03 1.01 -6.09
N MET A 82 9.29 1.08 -4.98
CA MET A 82 9.69 1.89 -3.84
C MET A 82 9.32 1.23 -2.51
N LEU A 83 10.21 1.40 -1.53
CA LEU A 83 9.93 1.07 -0.13
C LEU A 83 9.28 2.28 0.56
N LEU A 84 8.08 2.08 1.08
CA LEU A 84 7.36 3.06 1.90
C LEU A 84 7.55 2.74 3.38
N GLY A 85 8.21 3.64 4.09
CA GLY A 85 8.34 3.59 5.53
C GLY A 85 8.32 5.00 6.14
N PRO A 86 8.42 5.11 7.48
CA PRO A 86 8.25 6.37 8.21
C PRO A 86 9.37 7.39 7.97
N GLN A 87 10.43 7.02 7.25
CA GLN A 87 11.51 7.93 6.85
C GLN A 87 11.54 8.17 5.33
N THR A 88 10.52 7.69 4.61
CA THR A 88 10.36 8.03 3.19
C THR A 88 9.99 9.49 3.07
N SER A 89 10.69 10.23 2.20
CA SER A 89 10.41 11.64 1.94
C SER A 89 9.25 11.77 0.96
N ASP A 90 8.25 12.59 1.29
CA ASP A 90 7.06 12.84 0.45
C ASP A 90 7.44 13.29 -0.96
N ALA A 91 8.42 14.20 -1.10
CA ALA A 91 8.90 14.64 -2.40
C ALA A 91 9.46 13.50 -3.27
N VAL A 92 10.24 12.59 -2.67
CA VAL A 92 10.79 11.42 -3.39
C VAL A 92 9.68 10.43 -3.70
N LEU A 93 8.74 10.22 -2.78
CA LEU A 93 7.59 9.35 -2.99
C LEU A 93 6.71 9.86 -4.14
N ALA A 94 6.41 11.16 -4.18
CA ALA A 94 5.65 11.78 -5.25
C ALA A 94 6.35 11.65 -6.60
N GLU A 95 7.67 11.94 -6.65
CA GLU A 95 8.48 11.83 -7.86
C GLU A 95 8.51 10.40 -8.40
N GLU A 96 8.80 9.40 -7.56
CA GLU A 96 8.87 8.00 -7.97
C GLU A 96 7.50 7.45 -8.37
N MET A 97 6.43 7.78 -7.63
CA MET A 97 5.06 7.39 -8.01
C MET A 97 4.66 8.01 -9.34
N SER A 98 4.93 9.31 -9.52
CA SER A 98 4.65 10.04 -10.76
C SER A 98 5.39 9.44 -11.95
N ALA A 99 6.69 9.18 -11.81
CA ALA A 99 7.52 8.58 -12.85
C ALA A 99 7.01 7.18 -13.22
N CYS A 100 6.73 6.33 -12.24
CA CYS A 100 6.20 4.99 -12.48
C CYS A 100 4.83 5.03 -13.19
N LEU A 101 3.91 5.87 -12.72
CA LEU A 101 2.59 5.99 -13.33
C LEU A 101 2.67 6.50 -14.77
N PHE A 102 3.55 7.47 -15.05
CA PHE A 102 3.77 7.99 -16.39
C PHE A 102 4.43 6.98 -17.33
N GLU A 103 5.49 6.30 -16.88
CA GLU A 103 6.31 5.43 -17.75
C GLU A 103 5.66 4.07 -18.00
N LYS A 104 5.05 3.46 -16.99
CA LYS A 104 4.53 2.08 -17.06
C LYS A 104 3.05 1.93 -16.73
N GLY A 105 2.37 2.99 -16.27
CA GLY A 105 0.94 2.97 -15.96
C GLY A 105 0.56 2.37 -14.60
N PHE A 106 1.53 1.98 -13.77
CA PHE A 106 1.30 1.49 -12.40
C PHE A 106 2.51 1.76 -11.50
N CYS A 107 2.37 1.59 -10.19
CA CYS A 107 3.46 1.70 -9.22
C CYS A 107 3.25 0.67 -8.10
N VAL A 108 4.28 -0.10 -7.77
CA VAL A 108 4.27 -1.11 -6.71
C VAL A 108 5.05 -0.57 -5.51
N LEU A 109 4.33 -0.28 -4.43
CA LEU A 109 4.91 0.17 -3.18
C LEU A 109 5.01 -1.00 -2.20
N LYS A 110 6.19 -1.22 -1.63
CA LYS A 110 6.36 -2.15 -0.51
C LYS A 110 6.28 -1.35 0.78
N VAL A 111 5.25 -1.59 1.59
CA VAL A 111 5.07 -0.87 2.86
C VAL A 111 5.76 -1.63 3.99
N CYS A 112 6.53 -0.94 4.84
CA CYS A 112 6.98 -1.50 6.11
C CYS A 112 5.78 -1.56 7.07
N GLN A 113 5.09 -2.70 7.09
CA GLN A 113 3.87 -2.89 7.86
C GLN A 113 4.08 -3.88 9.01
N SER A 114 3.50 -3.56 10.17
CA SER A 114 3.52 -4.43 11.35
C SER A 114 2.71 -5.69 11.09
N LEU A 115 3.36 -6.86 11.17
CA LEU A 115 2.65 -8.15 11.04
C LEU A 115 1.54 -8.31 12.09
N THR A 116 1.71 -7.72 13.27
CA THR A 116 0.68 -7.74 14.32
C THR A 116 -0.54 -6.92 13.91
N ASP A 117 -0.35 -5.74 13.32
CA ASP A 117 -1.46 -4.91 12.88
C ASP A 117 -2.14 -5.52 11.64
N THR A 118 -1.37 -6.07 10.70
CA THR A 118 -1.91 -6.83 9.57
C THR A 118 -2.77 -8.01 10.04
N ALA A 119 -2.25 -8.84 10.95
CA ALA A 119 -3.01 -9.97 11.50
C ALA A 119 -4.30 -9.49 12.19
N ARG A 120 -4.24 -8.40 12.97
CA ARG A 120 -5.42 -7.80 13.60
C ARG A 120 -6.43 -7.26 12.58
N ALA A 121 -5.96 -6.69 11.47
CA ALA A 121 -6.84 -6.22 10.40
C ALA A 121 -7.60 -7.38 9.76
N VAL A 122 -6.90 -8.49 9.49
CA VAL A 122 -7.48 -9.72 8.95
C VAL A 122 -8.48 -10.33 9.95
N GLU A 123 -8.13 -10.44 11.24
CA GLU A 123 -9.04 -10.91 12.29
C GLU A 123 -10.33 -10.07 12.37
N VAL A 124 -10.21 -8.74 12.29
CA VAL A 124 -11.36 -7.83 12.25
C VAL A 124 -12.22 -8.07 11.02
N LEU A 125 -11.63 -8.31 9.85
CA LEU A 125 -12.39 -8.58 8.62
C LEU A 125 -13.12 -9.91 8.68
N HIS A 126 -12.51 -10.94 9.25
CA HIS A 126 -13.21 -12.20 9.49
C HIS A 126 -14.39 -12.01 10.44
N ALA A 127 -14.21 -11.29 11.55
CA ALA A 127 -15.30 -11.01 12.49
C ALA A 127 -16.47 -10.24 11.82
N LEU A 128 -16.16 -9.25 10.97
CA LEU A 128 -17.16 -8.51 10.18
C LEU A 128 -17.84 -9.38 9.09
N GLY A 129 -17.16 -10.42 8.63
CA GLY A 129 -17.77 -11.42 7.75
C GLY A 129 -18.74 -12.30 8.53
N GLU A 130 -18.34 -12.78 9.70
CA GLU A 130 -19.14 -13.67 10.56
C GLU A 130 -20.37 -12.97 11.16
N ASP A 131 -20.30 -11.66 11.42
CA ASP A 131 -21.44 -10.88 11.94
C ASP A 131 -22.41 -10.40 10.85
N GLY A 132 -22.10 -10.67 9.57
CA GLY A 132 -22.92 -10.30 8.41
C GLY A 132 -22.83 -8.84 8.00
N THR A 133 -21.86 -8.07 8.51
CA THR A 133 -21.64 -6.68 8.11
C THR A 133 -21.10 -6.58 6.68
N LEU A 134 -20.26 -7.54 6.26
CA LEU A 134 -19.79 -7.59 4.88
C LEU A 134 -20.89 -8.16 3.96
N GLY A 135 -21.17 -7.47 2.84
CA GLY A 135 -22.14 -7.89 1.83
C GLY A 135 -21.48 -8.29 0.51
N ARG A 136 -22.25 -8.76 -0.47
CA ARG A 136 -21.75 -9.00 -1.83
C ARG A 136 -22.15 -7.86 -2.77
N LEU A 137 -21.32 -7.57 -3.78
CA LEU A 137 -21.70 -6.64 -4.85
C LEU A 137 -22.64 -7.31 -5.86
N PRO A 138 -23.52 -6.55 -6.54
CA PRO A 138 -24.22 -7.06 -7.71
C PRO A 138 -23.24 -7.55 -8.79
N GLU A 139 -23.66 -8.56 -9.55
CA GLU A 139 -22.86 -9.21 -10.60
C GLU A 139 -22.26 -8.19 -11.58
N GLU A 140 -23.05 -7.18 -11.95
CA GLU A 140 -22.74 -6.19 -12.97
C GLU A 140 -21.56 -5.28 -12.60
N VAL A 141 -21.25 -5.13 -11.31
CA VAL A 141 -20.19 -4.23 -10.83
C VAL A 141 -19.09 -4.94 -10.05
N GLU A 142 -19.30 -6.21 -9.66
CA GLU A 142 -18.38 -6.97 -8.80
C GLU A 142 -16.96 -7.01 -9.40
N GLU A 143 -16.81 -7.44 -10.65
CA GLU A 143 -15.50 -7.45 -11.33
C GLU A 143 -14.94 -6.05 -11.61
N GLY A 144 -15.82 -5.07 -11.74
CA GLY A 144 -15.43 -3.67 -11.93
C GLY A 144 -14.68 -3.12 -10.72
N TYR A 145 -15.07 -3.55 -9.51
CA TYR A 145 -14.44 -3.15 -8.25
C TYR A 145 -13.33 -4.11 -7.81
N LEU A 146 -13.54 -5.43 -7.92
CA LEU A 146 -12.63 -6.44 -7.38
C LEU A 146 -11.59 -6.95 -8.39
N GLY A 147 -11.74 -6.56 -9.66
CA GLY A 147 -10.92 -7.07 -10.76
C GLY A 147 -11.49 -8.34 -11.39
N SER A 148 -10.86 -8.77 -12.48
CA SER A 148 -11.28 -9.96 -13.22
C SER A 148 -11.22 -11.20 -12.32
N CYS A 149 -12.29 -11.98 -12.33
CA CYS A 149 -12.48 -13.14 -11.42
C CYS A 149 -12.46 -12.80 -9.92
N GLY A 150 -12.47 -11.51 -9.55
CA GLY A 150 -12.57 -11.09 -8.16
C GLY A 150 -13.96 -11.39 -7.61
N ARG A 151 -14.02 -12.11 -6.51
CA ARG A 151 -15.25 -12.45 -5.76
C ARG A 151 -14.96 -12.33 -4.27
N GLY A 152 -15.92 -11.82 -3.52
CA GLY A 152 -15.77 -11.72 -2.07
C GLY A 152 -16.85 -10.90 -1.38
N LYS A 153 -16.76 -10.91 -0.06
CA LYS A 153 -17.56 -10.07 0.85
C LYS A 153 -16.89 -8.71 0.95
N VAL A 154 -17.66 -7.64 0.87
CA VAL A 154 -17.16 -6.28 0.80
C VAL A 154 -17.87 -5.35 1.76
N MET A 155 -17.17 -4.28 2.13
CA MET A 155 -17.74 -3.14 2.84
C MET A 155 -17.02 -1.85 2.46
N TRP A 156 -17.75 -0.76 2.35
CA TRP A 156 -17.16 0.56 2.17
C TRP A 156 -16.66 1.10 3.51
N LEU A 157 -15.40 1.53 3.57
CA LEU A 157 -14.81 2.24 4.70
C LEU A 157 -15.24 3.71 4.69
N ASP A 158 -16.55 3.93 4.80
CA ASP A 158 -17.17 5.26 4.82
C ASP A 158 -16.92 5.94 6.17
N PRO A 159 -16.25 7.11 6.21
CA PRO A 159 -15.94 7.81 7.46
C PRO A 159 -17.19 8.25 8.25
N ASP A 160 -18.34 8.36 7.59
CA ASP A 160 -19.59 8.79 8.22
C ASP A 160 -20.37 7.62 8.85
N LYS A 161 -19.94 6.37 8.62
CA LYS A 161 -20.56 5.16 9.19
C LYS A 161 -19.87 4.71 10.48
N LEU A 162 -20.68 4.42 11.50
CA LEU A 162 -20.21 3.97 12.82
C LEU A 162 -19.35 2.70 12.75
N GLU A 163 -19.74 1.74 11.92
CA GLU A 163 -19.03 0.46 11.71
C GLU A 163 -17.56 0.71 11.32
N THR A 164 -17.30 1.64 10.39
CA THR A 164 -15.94 2.04 10.00
C THR A 164 -15.16 2.69 11.15
N VAL A 165 -15.83 3.47 12.00
CA VAL A 165 -15.20 4.27 13.06
C VAL A 165 -14.63 3.39 14.18
N HIS A 166 -15.18 2.20 14.41
CA HIS A 166 -14.77 1.33 15.51
C HIS A 166 -13.47 0.54 15.24
N HIS A 167 -13.07 0.37 13.97
CA HIS A 167 -11.92 -0.46 13.61
C HIS A 167 -10.68 0.39 13.28
N GLN A 168 -9.92 0.76 14.33
CA GLN A 168 -8.74 1.63 14.21
C GLN A 168 -7.72 1.14 13.17
N VAL A 169 -7.53 -0.18 13.02
CA VAL A 169 -6.56 -0.74 12.08
C VAL A 169 -7.00 -0.60 10.61
N LEU A 170 -8.28 -0.81 10.30
CA LEU A 170 -8.83 -0.60 8.96
C LEU A 170 -8.82 0.89 8.61
N ARG A 171 -9.15 1.75 9.59
CA ARG A 171 -9.05 3.19 9.43
C ARG A 171 -7.62 3.65 9.16
N ALA A 172 -6.62 3.07 9.82
CA ALA A 172 -5.22 3.38 9.55
C ALA A 172 -4.80 2.97 8.12
N CYS A 173 -5.31 1.83 7.63
CA CYS A 173 -5.09 1.40 6.25
C CYS A 173 -5.72 2.37 5.24
N ASP A 174 -6.96 2.82 5.48
CA ASP A 174 -7.64 3.80 4.64
C ASP A 174 -6.96 5.19 4.68
N GLN A 175 -6.52 5.63 5.85
CA GLN A 175 -5.75 6.87 6.02
C GLN A 175 -4.43 6.83 5.25
N ASN A 176 -3.77 5.67 5.17
CA ASN A 176 -2.58 5.52 4.35
C ASN A 176 -2.88 5.75 2.85
N LEU A 177 -4.05 5.33 2.36
CA LEU A 177 -4.48 5.62 0.98
C LEU A 177 -4.75 7.12 0.78
N SER A 178 -5.37 7.79 1.75
CA SER A 178 -5.53 9.26 1.73
C SER A 178 -4.18 9.98 1.73
N TYR A 179 -3.22 9.50 2.53
CA TYR A 179 -1.86 10.02 2.54
C TYR A 179 -1.19 9.88 1.17
N LEU A 180 -1.21 8.68 0.56
CA LEU A 180 -0.67 8.45 -0.78
C LEU A 180 -1.30 9.37 -1.83
N ALA A 181 -2.62 9.55 -1.78
CA ALA A 181 -3.33 10.47 -2.67
C ALA A 181 -2.85 11.91 -2.49
N SER A 182 -2.68 12.37 -1.24
CA SER A 182 -2.19 13.72 -0.93
C SER A 182 -0.75 13.97 -1.39
N VAL A 183 0.11 12.94 -1.35
CA VAL A 183 1.49 13.02 -1.81
C VAL A 183 1.57 13.05 -3.33
N LEU A 184 0.74 12.27 -4.02
CA LEU A 184 0.69 12.22 -5.49
C LEU A 184 0.02 13.46 -6.10
N GLN A 185 -0.95 14.05 -5.40
CA GLN A 185 -1.78 15.14 -5.91
C GLN A 185 -0.98 16.28 -6.60
N PRO A 186 0.13 16.82 -6.06
CA PRO A 186 0.88 17.88 -6.71
C PRO A 186 1.49 17.50 -8.06
N CYS A 187 1.77 16.22 -8.30
CA CYS A 187 2.37 15.69 -9.53
C CYS A 187 1.34 15.05 -10.47
N SER A 188 0.08 14.94 -10.03
CA SER A 188 -0.96 14.17 -10.72
C SER A 188 -1.28 14.69 -12.13
N SER A 189 -1.33 16.01 -12.33
CA SER A 189 -1.59 16.59 -13.66
C SER A 189 -0.56 16.18 -14.70
N ASP A 190 0.71 16.11 -14.31
CA ASP A 190 1.80 15.75 -15.22
C ASP A 190 1.84 14.23 -15.44
N ALA A 191 1.62 13.43 -14.39
CA ALA A 191 1.66 11.98 -14.45
C ALA A 191 0.43 11.35 -15.13
N LEU A 192 -0.75 11.91 -14.88
CA LEU A 192 -2.06 11.31 -15.21
C LEU A 192 -2.84 12.13 -16.26
N GLY A 193 -2.35 13.32 -16.61
CA GLY A 193 -3.04 14.26 -17.49
C GLY A 193 -4.22 14.99 -16.83
N ALA A 194 -4.45 14.80 -15.53
CA ALA A 194 -5.50 15.43 -14.76
C ALA A 194 -5.14 15.54 -13.27
N ALA A 195 -5.67 16.55 -12.60
CA ALA A 195 -5.46 16.74 -11.17
C ALA A 195 -6.35 15.78 -10.37
N ILE A 196 -5.78 15.15 -9.33
CA ILE A 196 -6.57 14.45 -8.32
C ILE A 196 -7.22 15.52 -7.43
N ASP A 197 -8.55 15.52 -7.37
CA ASP A 197 -9.32 16.44 -6.53
C ASP A 197 -9.99 15.72 -5.34
N GLU A 198 -10.48 14.51 -5.59
CA GLU A 198 -11.16 13.68 -4.59
C GLU A 198 -10.70 12.22 -4.64
N ARG A 199 -10.94 11.50 -3.53
CA ARG A 199 -10.82 10.04 -3.45
C ARG A 199 -12.15 9.46 -2.99
N THR A 200 -12.55 8.34 -3.57
CA THR A 200 -13.67 7.55 -3.02
C THR A 200 -13.27 6.90 -1.69
N PRO A 201 -14.24 6.55 -0.83
CA PRO A 201 -13.97 5.63 0.29
C PRO A 201 -13.30 4.34 -0.20
N ALA A 202 -12.43 3.73 0.61
CA ALA A 202 -11.89 2.42 0.26
C ALA A 202 -12.98 1.35 0.34
N LEU A 203 -12.93 0.41 -0.59
CA LEU A 203 -13.67 -0.84 -0.50
C LEU A 203 -12.75 -1.87 0.15
N VAL A 204 -13.13 -2.40 1.30
CA VAL A 204 -12.46 -3.58 1.86
C VAL A 204 -13.13 -4.83 1.30
N SER A 205 -12.32 -5.85 1.00
CA SER A 205 -12.77 -7.11 0.42
C SER A 205 -12.15 -8.28 1.17
N LEU A 206 -12.98 -9.25 1.53
CA LEU A 206 -12.60 -10.55 2.05
C LEU A 206 -13.03 -11.59 1.02
N SER A 207 -12.08 -12.29 0.41
CA SER A 207 -12.39 -13.34 -0.56
C SER A 207 -13.24 -14.45 0.06
N PHE A 208 -14.10 -15.06 -0.75
CA PHE A 208 -14.85 -16.24 -0.32
C PHE A 208 -13.92 -17.44 -0.16
N ASP A 209 -14.20 -18.25 0.85
CA ASP A 209 -13.77 -19.65 0.86
C ASP A 209 -14.59 -20.45 -0.17
N SER A 210 -14.06 -21.57 -0.66
CA SER A 210 -14.67 -22.35 -1.77
C SER A 210 -16.13 -22.78 -1.53
N ASP A 211 -16.51 -22.90 -0.26
CA ASP A 211 -17.79 -23.45 0.16
C ASP A 211 -18.75 -22.35 0.64
N GLU A 212 -18.26 -21.11 0.80
CA GLU A 212 -19.02 -19.99 1.37
C GLU A 212 -19.77 -19.18 0.30
N GLU A 213 -19.33 -19.22 -0.97
CA GLU A 213 -19.92 -18.38 -2.02
C GLU A 213 -21.44 -18.64 -2.22
N GLU A 214 -21.90 -19.86 -1.96
CA GLU A 214 -23.32 -20.25 -2.06
C GLU A 214 -24.20 -19.54 -1.00
N ASP A 215 -23.62 -19.18 0.15
CA ASP A 215 -24.32 -18.50 1.24
C ASP A 215 -24.47 -16.99 1.01
N TYR A 216 -23.78 -16.43 0.01
CA TYR A 216 -23.78 -15.00 -0.34
C TYR A 216 -24.32 -14.78 -1.76
N PRO A 217 -25.65 -14.85 -1.96
CA PRO A 217 -26.25 -14.59 -3.27
C PRO A 217 -25.99 -13.14 -3.70
N GLN A 218 -25.75 -12.95 -5.00
CA GLN A 218 -25.59 -11.61 -5.55
C GLN A 218 -26.89 -10.81 -5.37
N PRO A 219 -26.82 -9.60 -4.80
CA PRO A 219 -27.99 -8.72 -4.74
C PRO A 219 -28.33 -8.21 -6.13
N VAL A 220 -29.61 -7.87 -6.33
CA VAL A 220 -30.06 -7.22 -7.57
C VAL A 220 -29.48 -5.81 -7.64
N ALA A 221 -28.87 -5.46 -8.78
CA ALA A 221 -28.41 -4.11 -9.01
C ALA A 221 -29.58 -3.12 -9.04
N ASP A 222 -29.43 -2.00 -8.32
CA ASP A 222 -30.34 -0.86 -8.43
C ASP A 222 -29.71 0.26 -9.30
N ASP A 223 -30.56 1.13 -9.84
CA ASP A 223 -30.13 2.23 -10.72
C ASP A 223 -29.13 3.17 -10.02
N LYS A 224 -29.23 3.31 -8.70
CA LYS A 224 -28.36 4.19 -7.92
C LYS A 224 -26.94 3.62 -7.89
N LEU A 225 -26.78 2.36 -7.51
CA LEU A 225 -25.50 1.66 -7.43
C LEU A 225 -24.82 1.59 -8.80
N LEU A 226 -25.58 1.29 -9.87
CA LEU A 226 -25.05 1.33 -11.24
C LEU A 226 -24.60 2.75 -11.63
N GLY A 227 -25.38 3.76 -11.27
CA GLY A 227 -25.03 5.17 -11.46
C GLY A 227 -23.76 5.58 -10.72
N ASP A 228 -23.63 5.18 -9.45
CA ASP A 228 -22.47 5.46 -8.59
C ASP A 228 -21.21 4.75 -9.12
N PHE A 229 -21.33 3.50 -9.55
CA PHE A 229 -20.25 2.74 -10.19
C PHE A 229 -19.78 3.41 -11.49
N LEU A 230 -20.70 3.72 -12.40
CA LEU A 230 -20.36 4.39 -13.67
C LEU A 230 -19.78 5.78 -13.43
N GLY A 231 -20.29 6.52 -12.44
CA GLY A 231 -19.78 7.82 -12.03
C GLY A 231 -18.33 7.72 -11.53
N THR A 232 -18.06 6.75 -10.66
CA THR A 232 -16.71 6.46 -10.15
C THR A 232 -15.77 6.05 -11.28
N TRP A 233 -16.21 5.14 -12.15
CA TRP A 233 -15.42 4.64 -13.27
C TRP A 233 -15.03 5.76 -14.25
N ARG A 234 -15.99 6.63 -14.62
CA ARG A 234 -15.75 7.72 -15.57
C ARG A 234 -14.83 8.81 -15.03
N ARG A 235 -14.82 9.05 -13.72
CA ARG A 235 -13.95 10.06 -13.08
C ARG A 235 -12.62 9.47 -12.58
N GLY A 236 -12.49 8.15 -12.54
CA GLY A 236 -11.32 7.48 -11.98
C GLY A 236 -10.05 7.76 -12.79
N LEU A 237 -9.05 8.36 -12.13
CA LEU A 237 -7.73 8.60 -12.71
C LEU A 237 -6.73 7.50 -12.35
N VAL A 238 -6.73 7.08 -11.09
CA VAL A 238 -5.84 6.06 -10.52
C VAL A 238 -6.64 5.15 -9.60
N ARG A 239 -6.25 3.88 -9.56
CA ARG A 239 -6.77 2.88 -8.61
C ARG A 239 -5.63 2.39 -7.75
N VAL A 240 -5.91 2.23 -6.46
CA VAL A 240 -4.93 1.74 -5.48
C VAL A 240 -5.49 0.48 -4.83
N ILE A 241 -4.67 -0.56 -4.81
CA ILE A 241 -4.97 -1.82 -4.13
C ILE A 241 -3.95 -1.97 -3.01
N HIS A 242 -4.44 -2.17 -1.78
CA HIS A 242 -3.60 -2.41 -0.62
C HIS A 242 -3.84 -3.83 -0.13
N PHE A 243 -2.82 -4.67 -0.30
CA PHE A 243 -2.82 -6.03 0.23
C PHE A 243 -2.40 -6.02 1.69
N LEU A 244 -3.22 -6.64 2.54
CA LEU A 244 -2.93 -6.91 3.94
C LEU A 244 -2.24 -8.28 4.05
#